data_AF-A0AA88M8A9-F1
#
_entry.id   AF-A0AA88M8A9-F1
#
_cell.length_a   1.000
_cell.length_b   1.000
_cell.length_c   1.000
_cell.angle_alpha   90.00
_cell.angle_beta   90.00
_cell.angle_gamma   90.00
#
_symmetry.space_group_name_H-M   'P 1'
#
loop_
_entity.id
_entity.type
_entity.pdbx_description
1 polymer ?
#
loop_
_entity_poly.entity_id
_entity_poly.type
_entity_poly.pdbx_seq_one_letter_code
_entity_poly.pdbx_strand_id
1 'polypeptide(L)'
;MNSKLSVLLLFLAVATGTVLAQRRRPTSTTTDEWNYKDGSERVSMRGVANLTQVLDNWRFDILSQVKGLLQNDHQSLLPDYARIQPLSEALDDLYKEFNALKSRLGDLTDKFTAIESFIDEVKASRSSNANADQAPGMTPAQAPASVPAPRQAQRRVMRKKNPPASSQ
;
A
#
# COMPACT_ATOMS: atom_id res chain seq x y z
N MET A 1 -23.52 -51.76 37.41
CA MET A 1 -22.73 -50.99 36.41
C MET A 1 -22.12 -51.88 35.32
N ASN A 2 -22.04 -53.21 35.53
CA ASN A 2 -21.37 -54.16 34.64
C ASN A 2 -22.11 -54.43 33.32
N SER A 3 -23.45 -54.38 33.30
CA SER A 3 -24.24 -54.60 32.07
C SER A 3 -24.00 -53.49 31.03
N LYS A 4 -23.90 -52.23 31.46
CA LYS A 4 -23.60 -51.11 30.54
C LYS A 4 -22.21 -51.22 29.92
N LEU A 5 -21.24 -51.72 30.68
CA LEU A 5 -19.86 -51.92 30.24
C LEU A 5 -19.75 -53.11 29.28
N SER A 6 -20.51 -54.19 29.53
CA SER A 6 -20.63 -55.34 28.62
C SER A 6 -21.31 -54.96 27.29
N VAL A 7 -22.37 -54.14 27.34
CA VAL A 7 -23.04 -53.63 26.14
C VAL A 7 -22.12 -52.71 25.34
N LEU A 8 -21.35 -51.84 26.00
CA LEU A 8 -20.39 -50.97 25.33
C LEU A 8 -19.25 -51.77 24.68
N LEU A 9 -18.74 -52.81 25.35
CA LEU A 9 -17.74 -53.72 24.76
C LEU A 9 -18.30 -54.50 23.56
N LEU A 10 -19.57 -54.89 23.60
CA LEU A 10 -20.23 -55.54 22.47
C LEU A 10 -20.31 -54.60 21.27
N PHE A 11 -20.72 -53.35 21.47
CA PHE A 11 -20.75 -52.34 20.39
C PHE A 11 -19.35 -52.07 19.82
N LEU A 12 -18.33 -52.00 20.68
CA LEU A 12 -16.95 -51.77 20.25
C LEU A 12 -16.41 -52.94 19.42
N ALA A 13 -16.72 -54.18 19.83
CA ALA A 13 -16.34 -55.39 19.11
C ALA A 13 -17.05 -55.48 17.74
N VAL A 14 -18.34 -55.12 17.67
CA VAL A 14 -19.09 -55.07 16.41
C VAL A 14 -18.52 -53.99 15.48
N ALA A 15 -18.22 -52.80 16.00
CA ALA A 15 -17.63 -51.72 15.22
C ALA A 15 -16.24 -52.09 14.68
N THR A 16 -15.43 -52.79 15.47
CA THR A 16 -14.11 -53.23 15.01
C THR A 16 -14.22 -54.37 14.00
N GLY A 17 -15.21 -55.25 14.16
CA GLY A 17 -15.55 -56.31 13.21
C GLY A 17 -16.00 -55.76 11.86
N THR A 18 -16.84 -54.72 11.83
CA THR A 18 -17.28 -54.08 10.57
C THR A 18 -16.16 -53.31 9.88
N VAL A 19 -15.27 -52.64 10.64
CA VAL A 19 -14.10 -51.94 10.08
C VAL A 19 -13.09 -52.92 9.50
N LEU A 20 -12.84 -54.05 10.18
CA LEU A 20 -11.95 -55.10 9.67
C LEU A 20 -12.57 -55.86 8.47
N ALA A 21 -13.89 -56.02 8.45
CA ALA A 21 -14.60 -56.59 7.29
C ALA A 21 -14.59 -55.64 6.08
N GLN A 22 -14.73 -54.33 6.29
CA GLN A 22 -14.56 -53.32 5.23
C GLN A 22 -13.13 -53.30 4.68
N ARG A 23 -12.12 -53.43 5.55
CA ARG A 23 -10.71 -53.50 5.15
C ARG A 23 -10.36 -54.81 4.40
N ARG A 24 -11.20 -55.84 4.50
CA ARG A 24 -11.09 -57.11 3.76
C ARG A 24 -11.94 -57.17 2.50
N ARG A 25 -12.32 -56.05 1.89
CA ARG A 25 -12.57 -56.08 0.43
C ARG A 25 -11.25 -56.47 -0.23
N PRO A 26 -11.19 -57.56 -1.02
CA PRO A 26 -10.01 -57.81 -1.84
C PRO A 26 -9.82 -56.56 -2.68
N THR A 27 -8.67 -55.91 -2.52
CA THR A 27 -8.17 -54.93 -3.48
C THR A 27 -8.07 -55.65 -4.80
N SER A 28 -9.10 -55.50 -5.63
CA SER A 28 -9.10 -55.92 -7.02
C SER A 28 -8.06 -55.08 -7.73
N THR A 29 -6.83 -55.58 -7.75
CA THR A 29 -5.83 -55.23 -8.77
C THR A 29 -6.33 -55.77 -10.11
N THR A 30 -7.32 -55.09 -10.65
CA THR A 30 -7.71 -55.09 -12.05
C THR A 30 -8.19 -53.68 -12.25
N THR A 31 -7.53 -52.98 -13.17
CA THR A 31 -7.90 -51.69 -13.73
C THR A 31 -9.39 -51.42 -13.52
N ASP A 32 -9.69 -50.48 -12.63
CA ASP A 32 -11.05 -50.00 -12.34
C ASP A 32 -11.50 -49.17 -13.56
N GLU A 33 -11.61 -49.85 -14.70
CA GLU A 33 -12.05 -49.26 -15.95
C GLU A 33 -13.53 -48.95 -15.76
N TRP A 34 -13.81 -47.67 -15.56
CA TRP A 34 -15.16 -47.17 -15.36
C TRP A 34 -16.04 -47.57 -16.55
N ASN A 35 -16.86 -48.60 -16.35
CA ASN A 35 -17.70 -49.14 -17.40
C ASN A 35 -18.92 -48.24 -17.60
N TYR A 36 -18.77 -47.21 -18.43
CA TYR A 36 -19.84 -46.23 -18.74
C TYR A 36 -21.08 -46.86 -19.40
N LYS A 37 -20.96 -48.10 -19.92
CA LYS A 37 -22.09 -48.85 -20.47
C LYS A 37 -22.88 -49.59 -19.39
N ASP A 38 -22.24 -50.02 -18.32
CA ASP A 38 -22.88 -50.76 -17.25
C ASP A 38 -23.88 -49.83 -16.51
N GLY A 39 -25.17 -50.15 -16.62
CA GLY A 39 -26.26 -49.32 -16.10
C GLY A 39 -26.83 -48.28 -17.07
N SER A 40 -26.22 -48.03 -18.23
CA SER A 40 -26.72 -47.07 -19.24
C SER A 40 -28.10 -47.44 -19.80
N GLU A 41 -28.33 -48.74 -20.01
CA GLU A 41 -29.62 -49.31 -20.42
C GLU A 41 -30.72 -49.24 -19.35
N ARG A 42 -30.34 -49.00 -18.09
CA ARG A 42 -31.27 -48.84 -16.95
C ARG A 42 -31.75 -47.40 -16.81
N VAL A 43 -31.21 -46.48 -17.60
CA VAL A 43 -31.55 -45.06 -17.58
C VAL A 43 -32.62 -44.77 -18.64
N SER A 44 -33.80 -44.30 -18.19
CA SER A 44 -34.83 -43.83 -19.11
C SER A 44 -34.41 -42.53 -19.77
N MET A 45 -34.21 -42.53 -21.09
CA MET A 45 -33.83 -41.33 -21.88
C MET A 45 -34.82 -40.15 -21.70
N ARG A 46 -36.09 -40.44 -21.38
CA ARG A 46 -37.10 -39.43 -21.02
C ARG A 46 -36.81 -38.79 -19.65
N GLY A 47 -36.31 -39.56 -18.69
CA GLY A 47 -35.87 -39.08 -17.39
C GLY A 47 -34.58 -38.25 -17.47
N VAL A 48 -33.69 -38.59 -18.42
CA VAL A 48 -32.47 -37.81 -18.71
C VAL A 48 -32.82 -36.42 -19.21
N ALA A 49 -33.81 -36.28 -20.12
CA ALA A 49 -34.24 -34.97 -20.60
C ALA A 49 -34.71 -34.04 -19.46
N ASN A 50 -35.46 -34.59 -18.49
CA ASN A 50 -35.90 -33.83 -17.32
C ASN A 50 -34.72 -33.49 -16.39
N LEU A 51 -33.82 -34.45 -16.14
CA LEU A 51 -32.63 -34.21 -15.32
C LEU A 51 -31.70 -33.16 -15.95
N THR A 52 -31.44 -33.22 -17.26
CA THR A 52 -30.64 -32.22 -17.98
C THR A 52 -31.26 -30.84 -17.84
N GLN A 53 -32.58 -30.72 -17.95
CA GLN A 53 -33.27 -29.45 -17.76
C GLN A 53 -33.16 -28.92 -16.33
N VAL A 54 -33.30 -29.78 -15.31
CA VAL A 54 -33.11 -29.39 -13.90
C VAL A 54 -31.68 -28.94 -13.65
N LEU A 55 -30.69 -29.65 -14.20
CA LEU A 55 -29.27 -29.29 -14.10
C LEU A 55 -28.97 -27.96 -14.80
N ASP A 56 -29.55 -27.71 -15.98
CA ASP A 56 -29.39 -26.44 -16.69
C ASP A 56 -30.03 -25.27 -15.94
N ASN A 57 -31.22 -25.47 -15.36
CA ASN A 57 -31.86 -24.45 -14.52
C ASN A 57 -30.99 -24.15 -13.28
N TRP A 58 -30.48 -25.17 -12.59
CA TRP A 58 -29.59 -24.97 -11.44
C TRP A 58 -28.28 -24.28 -11.84
N ARG A 59 -27.71 -24.65 -12.98
CA ARG A 59 -26.53 -23.96 -13.52
C ARG A 59 -26.82 -22.48 -13.71
N PHE A 60 -27.95 -22.15 -14.32
CA PHE A 60 -28.34 -20.76 -14.55
C PHE A 60 -28.55 -20.01 -13.22
N ASP A 61 -29.28 -20.61 -12.28
CA ASP A 61 -29.57 -20.00 -10.98
C ASP A 61 -28.28 -19.73 -10.20
N ILE A 62 -27.35 -20.70 -10.14
CA ILE A 62 -26.07 -20.53 -9.45
C ILE A 62 -25.25 -19.42 -10.12
N LEU A 63 -25.12 -19.45 -11.46
CA LEU A 63 -24.33 -18.43 -12.16
C LEU A 63 -24.93 -17.03 -12.02
N SER A 64 -26.25 -16.94 -12.03
CA SER A 64 -26.97 -15.68 -11.81
C SER A 64 -26.74 -15.15 -10.39
N GLN A 65 -26.86 -16.02 -9.38
CA GLN A 65 -26.60 -15.68 -7.98
C GLN A 65 -25.15 -15.24 -7.75
N VAL A 66 -24.18 -16.00 -8.27
CA VAL A 66 -22.75 -15.68 -8.16
C VAL A 66 -22.44 -14.36 -8.86
N LYS A 67 -22.97 -14.14 -10.07
CA LYS A 67 -22.83 -12.86 -10.77
C LYS A 67 -23.43 -11.70 -9.96
N GLY A 68 -24.61 -11.91 -9.39
CA GLY A 68 -25.28 -10.92 -8.54
C GLY A 68 -24.44 -10.56 -7.32
N LEU A 69 -23.86 -11.54 -6.64
CA LEU A 69 -22.95 -11.33 -5.52
C LEU A 69 -21.68 -10.58 -5.95
N LEU A 70 -21.02 -10.99 -7.04
CA LEU A 70 -19.80 -10.31 -7.52
C LEU A 70 -20.04 -8.85 -7.94
N GLN A 71 -21.24 -8.52 -8.42
CA GLN A 71 -21.54 -7.16 -8.88
C GLN A 71 -22.02 -6.26 -7.74
N ASN A 72 -22.89 -6.77 -6.89
CA ASN A 72 -23.60 -5.96 -5.90
C ASN A 72 -23.03 -6.09 -4.49
N ASP A 73 -22.40 -7.22 -4.18
CA ASP A 73 -21.92 -7.57 -2.83
C ASP A 73 -20.51 -8.21 -2.90
N HIS A 74 -19.63 -7.59 -3.67
CA HIS A 74 -18.24 -8.04 -3.83
C HIS A 74 -17.44 -7.99 -2.51
N GLN A 75 -17.92 -7.20 -1.55
CA GLN A 75 -17.32 -7.01 -0.23
C GLN A 75 -17.48 -8.24 0.67
N SER A 76 -18.57 -9.02 0.51
CA SER A 76 -18.79 -10.26 1.28
C SER A 76 -17.92 -11.42 0.79
N LEU A 77 -17.53 -11.41 -0.49
CA LEU A 77 -16.67 -12.44 -1.10
C LEU A 77 -15.18 -12.21 -0.85
N LEU A 78 -14.76 -10.94 -0.77
CA LEU A 78 -13.40 -10.55 -0.49
C LEU A 78 -13.35 -9.66 0.77
N PRO A 79 -13.59 -10.23 1.97
CA PRO A 79 -13.62 -9.48 3.22
C PRO A 79 -12.27 -8.79 3.54
N ASP A 80 -11.18 -9.26 2.96
CA ASP A 80 -9.86 -8.65 3.12
C ASP A 80 -9.66 -7.43 2.21
N TYR A 81 -10.35 -7.37 1.08
CA TYR A 81 -10.40 -6.15 0.24
C TYR A 81 -11.43 -5.16 0.75
N ALA A 82 -12.46 -5.62 1.46
CA ALA A 82 -13.44 -4.77 2.12
C ALA A 82 -12.89 -4.00 3.33
N ARG A 83 -11.84 -4.55 3.96
CA ARG A 83 -11.15 -3.93 5.09
C ARG A 83 -10.11 -2.90 4.71
N ILE A 84 -9.68 -2.88 3.44
CA ILE A 84 -8.81 -1.81 2.97
C ILE A 84 -9.70 -0.58 2.86
N GLN A 85 -9.50 0.38 3.78
CA GLN A 85 -10.12 1.70 3.76
C GLN A 85 -10.15 2.18 2.29
N PRO A 86 -11.31 2.60 1.75
CA PRO A 86 -11.42 2.88 0.33
C PRO A 86 -10.28 3.81 -0.05
N LEU A 87 -9.57 3.48 -1.13
CA LEU A 87 -8.31 4.12 -1.49
C LEU A 87 -8.41 5.66 -1.51
N SER A 88 -9.61 6.18 -1.81
CA SER A 88 -10.00 7.58 -1.74
C SER A 88 -9.83 8.25 -0.37
N GLU A 89 -10.14 7.54 0.71
CA GLU A 89 -10.05 8.05 2.09
C GLU A 89 -8.59 8.07 2.57
N ALA A 90 -7.83 7.00 2.28
CA ALA A 90 -6.39 6.98 2.53
C ALA A 90 -5.64 8.09 1.75
N LEU A 91 -6.11 8.41 0.54
CA LEU A 91 -5.59 9.54 -0.25
C LEU A 91 -5.96 10.90 0.36
N ASP A 92 -7.17 11.06 0.90
CA ASP A 92 -7.60 12.29 1.57
C ASP A 92 -6.78 12.55 2.85
N ASP A 93 -6.52 11.51 3.63
CA ASP A 93 -5.68 11.61 4.83
C ASP A 93 -4.22 11.91 4.48
N LEU A 94 -3.67 11.28 3.45
CA LEU A 94 -2.33 11.61 2.95
C LEU A 94 -2.26 13.07 2.46
N TYR A 95 -3.33 13.58 1.84
CA TYR A 95 -3.41 14.98 1.42
C TYR A 95 -3.45 15.95 2.60
N LYS A 96 -4.13 15.61 3.69
CA LYS A 96 -4.10 16.39 4.94
C LYS A 96 -2.71 16.39 5.55
N GLU A 97 -2.06 15.24 5.64
CA GLU A 97 -0.69 15.12 6.17
C GLU A 97 0.32 15.90 5.31
N PHE A 98 0.20 15.83 3.99
CA PHE A 98 1.02 16.61 3.08
C PHE A 98 0.84 18.12 3.29
N ASN A 99 -0.40 18.58 3.46
CA ASN A 99 -0.66 20.00 3.75
C ASN A 99 -0.14 20.41 5.13
N ALA A 100 -0.24 19.55 6.15
CA ALA A 100 0.36 19.78 7.46
C ALA A 100 1.89 19.89 7.36
N LEU A 101 2.53 19.02 6.57
CA LEU A 101 3.96 19.08 6.30
C LEU A 101 4.34 20.39 5.59
N LYS A 102 3.53 20.81 4.60
CA LYS A 102 3.72 22.08 3.90
C LYS A 102 3.64 23.27 4.85
N SER A 103 2.68 23.28 5.77
CA SER A 103 2.57 24.31 6.81
C SER A 103 3.84 24.33 7.68
N ARG A 104 4.30 23.16 8.11
CA ARG A 104 5.50 23.04 8.96
C ARG A 104 6.78 23.49 8.24
N LEU A 105 6.85 23.32 6.93
CA LEU A 105 7.94 23.82 6.10
C LEU A 105 7.89 25.35 5.95
N GLY A 106 6.68 25.91 5.83
CA GLY A 106 6.44 27.36 5.89
C GLY A 106 6.94 27.94 7.20
N ASP A 107 6.49 27.39 8.33
CA ASP A 107 6.91 27.81 9.68
C ASP A 107 8.44 27.72 9.86
N LEU A 108 9.09 26.70 9.28
CA LEU A 108 10.54 26.54 9.37
C LEU A 108 11.28 27.57 8.50
N THR A 109 10.72 27.91 7.34
CA THR A 109 11.24 28.95 6.45
C THR A 109 11.17 30.32 7.13
N ASP A 110 10.03 30.64 7.73
CA ASP A 110 9.85 31.90 8.47
C ASP A 110 10.83 32.03 9.64
N LYS A 111 11.08 30.92 10.36
CA LYS A 111 12.11 30.87 11.42
C LYS A 111 13.51 31.10 10.86
N PHE A 112 13.83 30.57 9.68
CA PHE A 112 15.14 30.79 9.06
C PHE A 112 15.32 32.26 8.67
N THR A 113 14.29 32.88 8.08
CA THR A 113 14.29 34.32 7.76
C THR A 113 14.44 35.18 9.03
N ALA A 114 13.76 34.82 10.12
CA ALA A 114 13.92 35.52 11.39
C ALA A 114 15.36 35.40 11.93
N ILE A 115 15.97 34.20 11.85
CA ILE A 115 17.37 33.98 12.26
C ILE A 115 18.34 34.76 11.37
N GLU A 116 18.12 34.78 10.05
CA GLU A 116 18.93 35.59 9.12
C GLU A 116 18.86 37.07 9.49
N SER A 117 17.67 37.60 9.77
CA SER A 117 17.50 39.01 10.18
C SER A 117 18.20 39.33 11.51
N PHE A 118 18.15 38.39 12.47
CA PHE A 118 18.85 38.54 13.74
C PHE A 118 20.38 38.56 13.56
N ILE A 119 20.90 37.70 12.68
CA ILE A 119 22.34 37.69 12.35
C ILE A 119 22.75 39.01 11.68
N ASP A 120 21.91 39.53 10.77
CA ASP A 120 22.15 40.82 10.13
C ASP A 120 22.13 41.98 11.15
N GLU A 121 21.20 41.98 12.10
CA GLU A 121 21.12 42.99 13.17
C GLU A 121 22.32 42.94 14.11
N VAL A 122 22.75 41.73 14.52
CA VAL A 122 23.95 41.55 15.37
C VAL A 122 25.20 42.00 14.62
N LYS A 123 25.30 41.67 13.32
CA LYS A 123 26.44 42.08 12.48
C LYS A 123 26.44 43.60 12.24
N ALA A 124 25.28 44.20 12.00
CA ALA A 124 25.12 45.65 11.88
C ALA A 124 25.48 46.35 13.20
N SER A 125 25.04 45.82 14.34
CA SER A 125 25.39 46.33 15.67
C SER A 125 26.90 46.27 15.92
N ARG A 126 27.55 45.17 15.54
CA ARG A 126 29.02 45.01 15.63
C ARG A 126 29.77 45.99 14.71
N SER A 127 29.21 46.26 13.53
CA SER A 127 29.77 47.22 12.57
C SER A 127 29.57 48.68 13.03
N SER A 128 28.44 48.98 13.66
CA SER A 128 28.15 50.28 14.24
C SER A 128 29.01 50.58 15.47
N ASN A 129 29.26 49.60 16.33
CA ASN A 129 30.20 49.72 17.46
C ASN A 129 31.66 49.86 16.99
N ALA A 130 32.06 49.19 15.90
CA ALA A 130 33.38 49.40 15.30
C ALA A 130 33.54 50.81 14.68
N ASN A 131 32.44 51.48 14.33
CA ASN A 131 32.45 52.84 13.78
C ASN A 131 32.28 53.93 14.87
N ALA A 132 31.84 53.58 16.09
CA ALA A 132 31.77 54.50 17.23
C ALA A 132 33.16 54.82 17.83
N ASP A 133 34.17 53.99 17.55
CA ASP A 133 35.59 54.26 17.89
C ASP A 133 36.32 55.08 16.79
N GLN A 134 35.59 55.54 15.76
CA GLN A 134 36.07 56.55 14.82
C GLN A 134 35.06 57.70 14.73
N ALA A 135 35.04 58.53 15.78
CA ALA A 135 34.41 59.84 15.71
C ALA A 135 35.16 60.74 14.70
N PRO A 136 34.43 61.47 13.84
CA PRO A 136 35.01 62.47 12.96
C PRO A 136 35.13 63.81 13.69
N GLY A 137 36.34 64.39 13.71
CA GLY A 137 36.52 65.81 13.95
C GLY A 137 37.82 66.15 14.67
N MET A 138 38.76 66.76 13.95
CA MET A 138 39.46 68.00 14.34
C MET A 138 40.39 68.39 13.17
N THR A 139 40.04 69.45 12.44
CA THR A 139 40.99 70.27 11.66
C THR A 139 41.55 71.36 12.61
N PRO A 140 42.79 71.88 12.46
CA PRO A 140 43.24 72.52 11.22
C PRO A 140 44.74 72.43 10.82
N ALA A 141 44.94 72.64 9.50
CA ALA A 141 46.07 73.32 8.84
C ALA A 141 47.50 72.73 8.84
N GLN A 142 47.94 72.22 7.68
CA GLN A 142 49.09 72.72 6.88
C GLN A 142 49.21 71.96 5.53
N ALA A 143 49.52 72.68 4.45
CA ALA A 143 49.72 72.19 3.06
C ALA A 143 51.15 71.62 2.84
N PRO A 144 51.63 71.22 1.63
CA PRO A 144 50.98 70.83 0.34
C PRO A 144 51.54 69.50 -0.28
N ALA A 145 51.04 69.14 -1.48
CA ALA A 145 51.62 68.21 -2.50
C ALA A 145 51.56 66.69 -2.17
N SER A 146 51.30 65.72 -3.06
CA SER A 146 51.47 65.61 -4.52
C SER A 146 50.85 64.28 -5.03
N VAL A 147 49.97 64.34 -6.05
CA VAL A 147 49.74 63.44 -7.24
C VAL A 147 49.67 61.87 -7.07
N PRO A 148 49.28 61.03 -8.07
CA PRO A 148 47.97 60.34 -8.07
C PRO A 148 47.98 58.80 -8.33
N ALA A 149 46.85 58.13 -8.01
CA ALA A 149 46.27 56.95 -8.71
C ALA A 149 47.12 55.64 -8.85
N PRO A 150 46.67 54.57 -9.54
CA PRO A 150 45.45 53.74 -9.43
C PRO A 150 45.77 52.21 -9.43
N ARG A 151 44.77 51.32 -9.29
CA ARG A 151 44.66 50.00 -9.99
C ARG A 151 43.38 49.28 -9.54
N GLN A 152 42.35 49.12 -10.39
CA GLN A 152 42.19 48.03 -11.38
C GLN A 152 42.40 46.64 -10.76
N ALA A 153 41.64 45.58 -11.03
CA ALA A 153 40.45 45.27 -11.81
C ALA A 153 40.20 43.78 -11.53
N GLN A 154 38.98 43.26 -11.67
CA GLN A 154 38.68 42.13 -12.55
C GLN A 154 37.31 41.52 -12.28
N ARG A 155 36.40 41.91 -13.17
CA ARG A 155 35.30 41.11 -13.70
C ARG A 155 35.77 39.71 -14.09
N ARG A 156 35.03 38.67 -13.69
CA ARG A 156 34.84 37.48 -14.52
C ARG A 156 33.44 36.90 -14.37
N VAL A 157 32.69 37.03 -15.46
CA VAL A 157 31.45 36.33 -15.76
C VAL A 157 31.84 34.99 -16.42
N MET A 158 31.31 33.87 -15.95
CA MET A 158 31.13 32.65 -16.75
C MET A 158 29.83 31.98 -16.29
N ARG A 159 28.73 32.17 -17.04
CA ARG A 159 28.21 31.35 -18.15
C ARG A 159 27.56 30.03 -17.68
N LYS A 160 26.22 30.04 -17.80
CA LYS A 160 25.22 28.97 -17.72
C LYS A 160 25.62 27.69 -18.48
N LYS A 161 25.28 26.54 -17.89
CA LYS A 161 25.13 25.25 -18.60
C LYS A 161 24.04 24.41 -17.92
N ASN A 162 22.88 24.28 -18.58
CA ASN A 162 21.92 23.22 -18.29
C ASN A 162 22.23 22.02 -19.19
N PRO A 163 22.15 20.78 -18.70
CA PRO A 163 22.00 19.60 -19.52
C PRO A 163 20.56 19.04 -19.52
N PRO A 164 20.26 18.12 -20.46
CA PRO A 164 18.91 17.84 -20.98
C PRO A 164 18.35 16.49 -20.51
N ALA A 165 17.03 16.29 -20.70
CA ALA A 165 16.42 15.09 -21.30
C ALA A 165 14.89 15.18 -21.13
N SER A 166 14.08 15.26 -22.19
CA SER A 166 13.69 14.20 -23.14
C SER A 166 12.52 13.35 -22.64
N SER A 167 11.37 13.61 -23.27
CA SER A 167 10.37 12.65 -23.79
C SER A 167 9.80 11.56 -22.87
N GLN A 168 8.49 11.67 -22.62
CA GLN A 168 7.52 10.70 -23.13
C GLN A 168 6.18 11.41 -23.41
#